data_AF-A0A936DVD3-F1
#
_entry.id   AF-A0A936DVD3-F1
#
_cell.length_a   1.000
_cell.length_b   1.000
_cell.length_c   1.000
_cell.angle_alpha   90.00
_cell.angle_beta   90.00
_cell.angle_gamma   90.00
#
_symmetry.space_group_name_H-M   'P 1'
#
loop_
_entity.id
_entity.type
_entity.pdbx_description
1 polymer ?
#
loop_
_entity_poly.entity_id
_entity_poly.type
_entity_poly.pdbx_seq_one_letter_code
_entity_poly.pdbx_strand_id
1 'polypeptide(L)'
;MNSRCGFSTGDVIAGRHVIEGQQESSSSVRTFSANENHSQNKICLKIFRPDPSQTPQSSDEFLPRAKILPALSHDNLAIVHDVQESEGK
;
A
#
# COMPACT_ATOMS: atom_id res chain seq x y z
N MET A 1 3.49 -4.96 -21.97
CA MET A 1 2.23 -4.22 -21.67
C MET A 1 2.39 -3.59 -20.30
N ASN A 2 2.46 -2.26 -20.21
CA ASN A 2 2.58 -1.57 -18.92
C ASN A 2 1.21 -1.59 -18.23
N SER A 3 1.02 -2.52 -17.28
CA SER A 3 -0.16 -2.52 -16.40
C SER A 3 -0.19 -1.23 -15.59
N ARG A 4 -0.89 -0.22 -16.12
CA ARG A 4 -1.26 0.97 -15.35
C ARG A 4 -2.02 0.49 -14.12
N CYS A 5 -1.54 0.81 -12.94
CA CYS A 5 -2.38 0.74 -11.75
C CYS A 5 -3.50 1.74 -11.92
N GLY A 6 -4.73 1.23 -11.82
CA GLY A 6 -5.96 1.98 -12.08
C GLY A 6 -6.31 2.97 -10.99
N PHE A 7 -5.47 3.14 -9.97
CA PHE A 7 -5.67 4.11 -8.92
C PHE A 7 -5.21 5.51 -9.36
N SER A 8 -6.05 6.48 -9.06
CA SER A 8 -5.92 7.90 -9.40
C SER A 8 -6.27 8.77 -8.19
N THR A 9 -5.88 10.04 -8.22
CA THR A 9 -6.30 11.02 -7.19
C THR A 9 -7.83 11.02 -7.07
N GLY A 10 -8.32 10.96 -5.83
CA GLY A 10 -9.74 10.86 -5.50
C GLY A 10 -10.25 9.44 -5.31
N ASP A 11 -9.51 8.40 -5.75
CA ASP A 11 -9.89 7.01 -5.45
C ASP A 11 -9.80 6.74 -3.94
N VAL A 12 -10.75 5.94 -3.45
CA VAL A 12 -10.79 5.48 -2.06
C VAL A 12 -10.24 4.05 -1.98
N ILE A 13 -9.19 3.86 -1.18
CA ILE A 13 -8.58 2.56 -0.90
C ILE A 13 -9.02 2.08 0.49
N ALA A 14 -9.31 0.78 0.61
CA ALA A 14 -9.72 0.14 1.85
C ALA A 14 -10.92 0.84 2.54
N GLY A 15 -11.81 1.43 1.74
CA GLY A 15 -13.02 2.11 2.20
C GLY A 15 -12.81 3.42 2.97
N ARG A 16 -11.57 3.83 3.26
CA ARG A 16 -11.30 4.99 4.13
C ARG A 16 -10.12 5.88 3.76
N HIS A 17 -9.26 5.51 2.81
CA HIS A 17 -8.11 6.35 2.45
C HIS A 17 -8.28 6.95 1.07
N VAL A 18 -8.34 8.29 0.99
CA VAL A 18 -8.51 9.01 -0.27
C VAL A 18 -7.15 9.36 -0.85
N ILE A 19 -6.85 8.91 -2.07
CA ILE A 19 -5.58 9.22 -2.73
C ILE A 19 -5.53 10.72 -3.08
N GLU A 20 -4.48 11.41 -2.65
CA GLU A 20 -4.21 12.81 -2.99
C GLU A 20 -3.27 12.90 -4.21
N GLY A 21 -2.31 11.97 -4.33
CA GLY A 21 -1.37 11.97 -5.46
C GLY A 21 -0.39 10.79 -5.44
N GLN A 22 0.21 10.50 -6.59
CA GLN A 22 1.27 9.50 -6.71
C GLN A 22 2.62 10.12 -6.35
N GLN A 23 3.37 9.46 -5.47
CA GLN A 23 4.70 9.88 -5.05
C GLN A 23 5.78 9.14 -5.84
N GLU A 24 5.67 7.82 -5.94
CA GLU A 24 6.65 6.96 -6.60
C GLU A 24 5.96 5.76 -7.28
N SER A 25 6.55 5.27 -8.37
CA SER A 25 6.09 4.06 -9.04
C SER A 25 7.27 3.23 -9.53
N SER A 26 7.20 1.94 -9.24
CA SER A 26 8.06 0.89 -9.80
C SER A 26 7.20 -0.15 -10.52
N SER A 27 7.82 -1.21 -11.04
CA SER A 27 7.11 -2.33 -11.70
C SER A 27 6.12 -3.03 -10.75
N SER A 28 6.52 -3.24 -9.50
CA SER A 28 5.82 -4.12 -8.55
C SER A 28 5.25 -3.36 -7.35
N VAL A 29 5.63 -2.10 -7.17
CA VAL A 29 5.21 -1.27 -6.03
C VAL A 29 4.83 0.13 -6.49
N ARG A 30 3.76 0.68 -5.92
CA ARG A 30 3.38 2.08 -6.07
C ARG A 30 3.15 2.75 -4.73
N THR A 31 3.54 4.00 -4.66
CA THR A 31 3.46 4.81 -3.44
C THR A 31 2.60 6.03 -3.71
N PHE A 32 1.61 6.27 -2.85
CA PHE A 32 0.67 7.38 -2.93
C PHE A 32 0.66 8.16 -1.63
N SER A 33 0.50 9.47 -1.71
CA SER A 33 0.02 10.28 -0.59
C SER A 33 -1.50 10.15 -0.52
N ALA A 34 -2.04 9.92 0.66
CA ALA A 34 -3.46 9.80 0.88
C ALA A 34 -3.88 10.49 2.18
N ASN A 35 -5.17 10.73 2.29
CA ASN A 35 -5.80 11.24 3.50
C ASN A 35 -6.67 10.16 4.13
N GLU A 36 -6.60 10.02 5.44
CA GLU A 36 -7.58 9.22 6.17
C GLU A 36 -8.89 10.00 6.27
N ASN A 37 -9.94 9.42 5.69
CA ASN A 37 -11.27 10.02 5.66
C ASN A 37 -11.68 10.37 7.10
N HIS A 38 -12.06 11.64 7.31
CA HIS A 38 -12.43 12.26 8.60
C HIS A 38 -11.32 12.80 9.52
N SER A 39 -10.09 12.27 9.53
CA SER A 39 -9.06 12.72 10.48
C SER A 39 -8.17 13.84 9.94
N GLN A 40 -8.22 14.13 8.64
CA GLN A 40 -7.29 15.02 7.92
C GLN A 40 -5.81 14.61 8.01
N ASN A 41 -5.52 13.44 8.58
CA ASN A 41 -4.15 12.95 8.69
C ASN A 41 -3.65 12.49 7.32
N LYS A 42 -2.49 13.03 6.94
CA LYS A 42 -1.78 12.60 5.74
C LYS A 42 -1.01 11.33 6.04
N ILE A 43 -1.23 10.33 5.18
CA ILE A 43 -0.57 9.03 5.24
C ILE A 43 0.09 8.71 3.91
N CYS A 44 1.02 7.75 3.96
CA CYS A 44 1.62 7.16 2.79
C CYS A 44 1.03 5.78 2.55
N LEU A 45 0.44 5.54 1.39
CA LEU A 45 -0.05 4.23 0.97
C LEU A 45 0.96 3.57 0.04
N LYS A 46 1.41 2.37 0.39
CA LYS A 46 2.31 1.56 -0.43
C LYS A 46 1.56 0.32 -0.90
N ILE A 47 1.31 0.24 -2.20
CA ILE A 47 0.56 -0.84 -2.85
C ILE A 47 1.56 -1.76 -3.53
N PHE A 48 1.53 -3.03 -3.12
CA PHE A 48 2.32 -4.09 -3.71
C PHE A 48 1.45 -4.89 -4.66
N ARG A 49 1.97 -5.16 -5.85
CA ARG A 49 1.32 -6.06 -6.80
C ARG A 49 2.03 -7.39 -6.76
N PRO A 50 1.29 -8.52 -6.68
CA PRO A 50 1.86 -9.83 -6.89
C PRO A 50 2.55 -9.82 -8.25
N ASP A 51 3.85 -10.09 -8.25
CA ASP A 51 4.60 -10.26 -9.49
C ASP A 51 4.42 -11.71 -9.94
N PRO A 52 3.76 -11.97 -11.08
CA PRO A 52 3.51 -13.33 -11.55
C PRO A 52 4.80 -14.10 -11.89
N SER A 53 5.95 -13.41 -11.98
CA SER A 53 7.26 -14.03 -12.17
C SER A 53 7.96 -14.43 -10.88
N GLN A 54 7.43 -14.05 -9.71
CA GLN A 54 7.96 -14.46 -8.41
C GLN A 54 7.56 -15.90 -8.06
N THR A 55 8.41 -16.57 -7.28
CA THR A 55 8.10 -17.91 -6.80
C THR A 55 6.92 -17.87 -5.82
N PRO A 56 6.01 -18.87 -5.83
CA PRO A 56 4.86 -18.91 -4.91
C PRO A 56 5.24 -18.75 -3.43
N GLN A 57 6.41 -19.26 -3.04
CA GLN A 57 6.94 -19.11 -1.69
C GLN A 57 7.19 -17.65 -1.27
N SER A 58 7.56 -16.76 -2.19
CA SER A 58 7.80 -15.35 -1.83
C SER A 58 6.51 -14.54 -1.72
N SER A 59 5.44 -14.94 -2.42
CA SER A 59 4.12 -14.31 -2.24
C SER A 59 3.44 -14.76 -0.95
N ASP A 60 3.52 -16.04 -0.62
CA ASP A 60 2.79 -16.63 0.51
C ASP A 60 3.31 -16.15 1.87
N GLU A 61 4.59 -15.80 1.96
CA GLU A 61 5.20 -15.27 3.18
C GLU A 61 5.16 -13.74 3.29
N PHE A 62 4.88 -13.02 2.19
CA PHE A 62 4.93 -11.57 2.17
C PHE A 62 3.90 -10.95 3.13
N LEU A 63 2.63 -11.33 2.99
CA LEU A 63 1.55 -10.75 3.77
C LEU A 63 1.67 -11.08 5.28
N PRO A 64 1.96 -12.33 5.70
CA PRO A 64 2.22 -12.64 7.11
C PRO A 64 3.35 -11.81 7.71
N ARG A 65 4.47 -11.62 6.99
CA ARG A 65 5.60 -10.79 7.47
C ARG A 65 5.22 -9.32 7.56
N ALA A 66 4.50 -8.80 6.56
CA ALA A 66 4.06 -7.41 6.55
C ALA A 66 3.10 -7.10 7.71
N LYS A 67 2.24 -8.05 8.10
CA LYS A 67 1.31 -7.91 9.24
C LYS A 67 2.01 -7.76 10.61
N ILE A 68 3.31 -8.03 10.72
CA ILE A 68 4.09 -7.79 11.94
C ILE A 68 4.48 -6.30 12.06
N LEU A 69 4.59 -5.59 10.95
CA LEU A 69 5.10 -4.21 10.92
C LEU A 69 4.28 -3.22 11.76
N PRO A 70 2.94 -3.28 11.83
CA PRO A 70 2.17 -2.39 12.71
C PRO A 70 2.47 -2.54 14.20
N ALA A 71 3.05 -3.68 14.63
CA ALA A 71 3.46 -3.87 16.02
C ALA A 71 4.80 -3.20 16.35
N LEU A 72 5.57 -2.77 15.35
CA LEU A 72 6.85 -2.09 15.54
C LEU A 72 6.61 -0.59 15.71
N SER A 73 7.01 -0.04 16.86
CA SER A 73 6.92 1.39 17.15
C SER A 73 8.22 1.89 17.75
N HIS A 74 8.81 2.89 17.10
CA HIS A 74 10.05 3.52 17.53
C HIS A 74 10.18 4.89 16.84
N ASP A 75 10.74 5.90 17.53
CA ASP A 75 10.81 7.28 17.02
C ASP A 75 11.59 7.42 15.69
N ASN A 76 12.53 6.50 15.46
CA ASN A 76 13.35 6.44 14.24
C ASN A 76 12.81 5.47 13.17
N LEU A 77 11.61 4.92 13.35
CA LEU A 77 10.96 4.04 12.39
C LEU A 77 9.70 4.70 11.85
N ALA A 78 9.47 4.54 10.54
CA ALA A 78 8.17 4.88 9.98
C ALA A 78 7.12 3.92 10.56
N ILE A 79 6.08 4.48 11.18
CA ILE A 79 4.98 3.72 11.75
C ILE A 79 4.11 3.19 10.62
N VAL A 80 3.87 1.88 10.62
CA VAL A 80 2.89 1.26 9.73
C VAL A 80 1.57 1.20 10.47
N HIS A 81 0.56 1.92 9.99
CA HIS A 81 -0.75 1.96 10.65
C HIS A 81 -1.55 0.67 10.41
N ASP A 82 -1.50 0.13 9.20
CA ASP A 82 -2.31 -1.01 8.79
C ASP A 82 -1.71 -1.71 7.56
N VAL A 83 -2.02 -3.00 7.41
CA VAL A 83 -1.65 -3.81 6.25
C VAL A 83 -2.86 -4.64 5.84
N GLN A 84 -3.37 -4.37 4.64
CA GLN A 84 -4.53 -5.06 4.09
C GLN A 84 -4.20 -5.67 2.73
N GLU A 85 -4.83 -6.82 2.46
CA GLU A 85 -4.91 -7.40 1.13
C GLU A 85 -6.26 -7.05 0.52
N SER A 86 -6.26 -6.74 -0.77
CA SER A 86 -7.47 -6.45 -1.53
C SER A 86 -7.32 -7.06 -2.90
N GLU A 87 -8.43 -7.60 -3.44
CA GLU A 87 -8.49 -8.16 -4.80
C GLU A 87 -8.25 -7.10 -5.90
N GLY A 88 -8.09 -5.83 -5.51
CA GLY A 88 -7.86 -4.71 -6.41
C GLY A 88 -9.14 -4.24 -7.10
N LYS A 89 -8.97 -3.31 -8.04
CA LYS A 89 -9.97 -2.92 -9.05
C LYS A 89 -9.58 -3.57 -10.38
#